data_AF-A0A8J4B5L9-F1
#
_entry.id   AF-A0A8J4B5L9-F1
#
_cell.length_a   1.000
_cell.length_b   1.000
_cell.length_c   1.000
_cell.angle_alpha   90.00
_cell.angle_beta   90.00
_cell.angle_gamma   90.00
#
_symmetry.space_group_name_H-M   'P 1'
#
loop_
_entity.id
_entity.type
_entity.pdbx_description
1 polymer ?
#
loop_
_entity_poly.entity_id
_entity_poly.type
_entity_poly.pdbx_seq_one_letter_code
_entity_poly.pdbx_strand_id
1 'polypeptide(L)'
;MVLKIFLAIVPIILRIMAILSGSTSISEIDFGVVKRFFLFQVVVVFFGTIIAGSFFNQLQQWIKNPTGIITTLGKSIPMTSTFFITYLLINGLGAKSMSFIRLPNFVIFWILSKFAGSPRARQRMWMYQYTSNGTTVVDHTIALLLGLTFSCINPIVCPVALAYFVVNFVGETYNNVYVYRRQYESAGM
;
A
#
# COMPACT_ATOMS: atom_id res chain seq x y z
N MET A 1 8.16 -12.36 7.49
CA MET A 1 6.74 -12.79 7.42
C MET A 1 5.86 -12.05 8.43
N VAL A 2 6.31 -11.87 9.68
CA VAL A 2 5.56 -11.13 10.73
C VAL A 2 5.12 -9.72 10.31
N LEU A 3 6.01 -8.93 9.69
CA LEU A 3 5.70 -7.56 9.24
C LEU A 3 4.54 -7.51 8.22
N LYS A 4 4.49 -8.46 7.28
CA LYS A 4 3.42 -8.49 6.26
C LYS A 4 2.06 -8.82 6.88
N ILE A 5 2.03 -9.72 7.86
CA ILE A 5 0.80 -10.07 8.59
C ILE A 5 0.32 -8.86 9.40
N PHE A 6 1.25 -8.18 10.07
CA PHE A 6 0.93 -6.96 10.83
C PHE A 6 0.33 -5.87 9.92
N LEU A 7 0.98 -5.57 8.79
CA LEU A 7 0.49 -4.57 7.83
C LEU A 7 -0.86 -4.93 7.19
N ALA A 8 -1.18 -6.22 7.06
CA ALA A 8 -2.48 -6.66 6.55
C ALA A 8 -3.62 -6.44 7.56
N ILE A 9 -3.33 -6.49 8.86
CA ILE A 9 -4.31 -6.33 9.94
C ILE A 9 -4.62 -4.85 10.22
N VAL A 10 -3.62 -3.97 10.08
CA VAL A 10 -3.75 -2.52 10.35
C VAL A 10 -4.96 -1.87 9.65
N PRO A 11 -5.19 -2.01 8.32
CA PRO A 11 -6.31 -1.36 7.67
C PRO A 11 -7.67 -1.88 8.18
N ILE A 12 -7.74 -3.14 8.62
CA ILE A 12 -8.96 -3.71 9.21
C ILE A 12 -9.27 -3.02 10.54
N ILE A 13 -8.26 -2.87 11.41
CA ILE A 13 -8.41 -2.17 12.68
C ILE A 13 -8.80 -0.70 12.44
N LEU A 14 -8.11 -0.02 11.54
CA LEU A 14 -8.41 1.39 11.23
C LEU A 14 -9.82 1.57 10.69
N ARG A 15 -10.33 0.62 9.89
CA ARG A 15 -11.71 0.64 9.39
C ARG A 15 -12.72 0.45 10.52
N ILE A 16 -12.47 -0.47 11.45
CA ILE A 16 -13.31 -0.64 12.65
C ILE A 16 -13.31 0.64 13.48
N MET A 17 -12.14 1.26 13.70
CA MET A 17 -12.05 2.52 14.42
C MET A 17 -12.77 3.67 13.71
N ALA A 18 -12.75 3.71 12.37
CA ALA A 18 -13.49 4.71 11.60
C ALA A 18 -15.01 4.53 11.74
N ILE A 19 -15.49 3.29 11.75
CA ILE A 19 -16.91 2.98 12.02
C ILE A 19 -17.28 3.40 13.46
N LEU A 20 -16.44 3.08 14.44
CA LEU A 20 -16.66 3.45 15.84
C LEU A 20 -16.61 4.96 16.08
N SER A 21 -15.89 5.72 15.26
CA SER A 21 -15.88 7.19 15.35
C SER A 21 -17.18 7.86 14.89
N GLY A 22 -18.18 7.09 14.45
CA GLY A 22 -19.51 7.61 14.10
C GLY A 22 -19.62 8.19 12.70
N SER A 23 -18.75 7.77 11.77
CA SER A 23 -18.83 8.20 10.37
C SER A 23 -20.18 7.81 9.75
N THR A 24 -20.79 8.76 9.05
CA THR A 24 -22.17 8.66 8.57
C THR A 24 -22.28 7.96 7.21
N SER A 25 -21.17 7.90 6.46
CA SER A 25 -21.11 7.36 5.11
C SER A 25 -19.89 6.46 4.89
N ILE A 26 -19.98 5.55 3.90
CA ILE A 26 -18.88 4.65 3.53
C ILE A 26 -17.69 5.43 2.94
N SER A 27 -17.97 6.50 2.18
CA SER A 27 -16.93 7.40 1.65
C SER A 27 -16.14 8.09 2.77
N GLU A 28 -16.83 8.56 3.81
CA GLU A 28 -16.19 9.19 4.97
C GLU A 28 -15.34 8.18 5.76
N ILE A 29 -15.81 6.94 5.91
CA ILE A 29 -15.05 5.84 6.52
C ILE A 29 -13.77 5.60 5.72
N ASP A 30 -13.87 5.41 4.40
CA ASP A 30 -12.73 5.13 3.53
C ASP A 30 -11.72 6.29 3.56
N PHE A 31 -12.18 7.54 3.51
CA PHE A 31 -11.31 8.71 3.60
C PHE A 31 -10.60 8.83 4.97
N GLY A 32 -11.32 8.53 6.06
CA GLY A 32 -10.75 8.46 7.41
C GLY A 32 -9.66 7.38 7.51
N VAL A 33 -9.89 6.22 6.89
CA VAL A 33 -8.89 5.14 6.80
C VAL A 33 -7.68 5.61 5.98
N VAL A 34 -7.88 6.22 4.80
CA VAL A 34 -6.77 6.73 3.95
C VAL A 34 -5.85 7.64 4.74
N LYS A 35 -6.38 8.65 5.44
CA LYS A 35 -5.57 9.61 6.20
C LYS A 35 -4.74 8.95 7.30
N ARG A 36 -5.38 8.13 8.12
CA ARG A 36 -4.74 7.46 9.27
C ARG A 36 -3.72 6.43 8.80
N PHE A 37 -4.08 5.64 7.79
CA PHE A 37 -3.22 4.61 7.24
C PHE A 37 -2.02 5.20 6.49
N PHE A 38 -2.21 6.30 5.76
CA PHE A 38 -1.10 7.05 5.15
C PHE A 38 -0.10 7.53 6.20
N LEU A 39 -0.57 8.21 7.26
CA LEU A 39 0.33 8.66 8.34
C LEU A 39 1.08 7.50 8.98
N PHE A 40 0.39 6.39 9.25
CA PHE A 40 1.02 5.18 9.77
C PHE A 40 2.09 4.63 8.83
N GLN A 41 1.80 4.55 7.52
CA GLN A 41 2.74 4.06 6.52
C GLN A 41 3.96 4.97 6.39
N VAL A 42 3.80 6.29 6.50
CA VAL A 42 4.93 7.23 6.54
C VAL A 42 5.82 6.95 7.76
N VAL A 43 5.24 6.77 8.95
CA VAL A 43 6.04 6.48 10.15
C VAL A 43 6.76 5.12 10.04
N VAL A 44 6.08 4.08 9.57
CA VAL A 44 6.64 2.72 9.57
C VAL A 44 7.52 2.43 8.35
N VAL A 45 7.06 2.77 7.15
CA VAL A 45 7.77 2.44 5.91
C VAL A 45 8.79 3.50 5.52
N PHE A 46 8.51 4.78 5.74
CA PHE A 46 9.47 5.84 5.42
C PHE A 46 10.45 6.05 6.58
N PHE A 47 9.99 6.50 7.75
CA PHE A 47 10.89 6.74 8.89
C PHE A 47 11.46 5.44 9.45
N GLY A 48 10.63 4.40 9.57
CA GLY A 48 11.07 3.12 10.13
C GLY A 48 12.18 2.47 9.32
N THR A 49 12.24 2.61 8.00
CA THR A 49 13.34 2.04 7.19
C THR A 49 14.62 2.88 7.28
N ILE A 50 14.50 4.20 7.32
CA ILE A 50 15.63 5.13 7.54
C ILE A 50 16.29 4.87 8.90
N ILE A 51 15.46 4.69 9.94
CA ILE A 51 15.92 4.38 11.29
C ILE A 51 16.43 2.94 11.33
N ALA A 52 15.63 1.92 10.98
CA ALA A 52 16.01 0.52 11.16
C ALA A 52 17.27 0.08 10.39
N GLY A 53 17.53 0.64 9.20
CA GLY A 53 18.70 0.28 8.40
C GLY A 53 20.05 0.67 9.03
N SER A 54 20.04 1.59 10.00
CA SER A 54 21.26 2.21 10.53
C SER A 54 21.29 2.24 12.07
N PHE A 55 20.13 2.34 12.72
CA PHE A 55 20.00 2.73 14.12
C PHE A 55 20.58 1.69 15.08
N PHE A 56 20.32 0.38 14.93
CA PHE A 56 20.85 -0.58 15.91
C PHE A 56 22.39 -0.69 15.90
N ASN A 57 23.01 -0.62 14.73
CA ASN A 57 24.47 -0.69 14.60
C ASN A 57 25.15 0.66 14.89
N GLN A 58 24.50 1.78 14.56
CA GLN A 58 25.07 3.12 14.75
C GLN A 58 24.75 3.71 16.13
N LEU A 59 23.70 3.28 16.83
CA LEU A 59 23.35 3.83 18.15
C LEU A 59 24.43 3.57 19.20
N GLN A 60 25.12 2.41 19.15
CA GLN A 60 26.32 2.17 19.97
C GLN A 60 27.48 3.11 19.61
N GLN A 61 27.60 3.52 18.34
CA GLN A 61 28.61 4.46 17.89
C GLN A 61 28.24 5.92 18.20
N TRP A 62 26.95 6.26 18.19
CA TRP A 62 26.43 7.60 18.48
C TRP A 62 26.49 7.94 19.96
N ILE A 63 26.27 6.96 20.84
CA ILE A 63 26.49 7.12 22.29
C ILE A 63 27.98 7.38 22.58
N LYS A 64 28.89 6.77 21.82
CA LYS A 64 30.33 6.93 22.00
C LYS A 64 30.90 8.19 21.33
N ASN A 65 30.34 8.63 20.21
CA ASN A 65 30.81 9.79 19.44
C ASN A 65 29.62 10.55 18.80
N PRO A 66 29.05 11.56 19.47
CA PRO A 66 27.88 12.29 18.97
C PRO A 66 28.17 13.18 17.74
N THR A 67 29.44 13.51 17.47
CA THR A 67 29.85 14.32 16.30
C THR A 67 29.78 13.55 14.97
N GLY A 68 29.75 12.22 14.99
CA GLY A 68 29.67 11.37 13.80
C GLY A 68 28.25 11.10 13.29
N ILE A 69 27.22 11.61 13.96
CA ILE A 69 25.81 11.32 13.62
C ILE A 69 25.46 11.85 12.23
N ILE A 70 25.86 13.09 11.92
CA ILE A 70 25.55 13.73 10.63
C ILE A 70 26.25 13.03 9.46
N THR A 71 27.51 12.62 9.64
CA THR A 71 28.28 11.94 8.59
C THR A 71 27.81 10.51 8.35
N THR A 72 27.33 9.83 9.39
CA THR A 72 26.74 8.49 9.28
C THR A 72 25.34 8.51 8.65
N LEU A 73 24.49 9.49 8.98
CA LEU A 73 23.23 9.72 8.28
C LEU A 73 23.43 10.09 6.80
N GLY A 74 24.40 10.96 6.50
CA GLY A 74 24.70 11.35 5.12
C GLY A 74 25.11 10.17 4.23
N LYS A 75 25.74 9.13 4.80
CA LYS A 75 26.10 7.89 4.08
C LYS A 75 24.95 6.88 4.00
N SER A 76 24.03 6.86 4.95
CA SER A 76 22.92 5.90 4.96
C SER A 76 21.75 6.31 4.04
N ILE A 77 21.55 7.61 3.81
CA ILE A 77 20.47 8.14 2.94
C ILE A 77 20.56 7.63 1.48
N PRO A 78 21.75 7.58 0.82
CA PRO A 78 21.86 6.98 -0.51
C PRO A 78 21.59 5.47 -0.51
N MET A 79 21.99 4.77 0.57
CA MET A 79 21.77 3.33 0.72
C MET A 79 20.28 3.00 0.87
N THR A 80 19.51 3.83 1.57
CA THR A 80 18.05 3.68 1.69
C THR A 80 17.32 3.99 0.38
N SER A 81 17.85 4.88 -0.46
CA SER A 81 17.30 5.14 -1.80
C SER A 81 17.28 3.87 -2.67
N THR A 82 18.36 3.08 -2.69
CA THR A 82 18.41 1.80 -3.41
C THR A 82 17.40 0.78 -2.88
N PHE A 83 17.18 0.75 -1.56
CA PHE A 83 16.11 -0.05 -0.97
C PHE A 83 14.72 0.40 -1.46
N PHE A 84 14.45 1.70 -1.52
CA PHE A 84 13.16 2.20 -2.00
C PHE A 84 12.93 1.94 -3.49
N ILE A 85 13.97 1.97 -4.33
CA ILE A 85 13.88 1.55 -5.74
C ILE A 85 13.41 0.10 -5.84
N THR A 86 14.06 -0.81 -5.11
CA THR A 86 13.68 -2.23 -5.12
C THR A 86 12.29 -2.46 -4.51
N TYR A 87 11.92 -1.71 -3.46
CA TYR A 87 10.57 -1.71 -2.91
C TYR A 87 9.50 -1.31 -3.93
N LEU A 88 9.73 -0.24 -4.70
CA LEU A 88 8.80 0.21 -5.75
C LEU A 88 8.67 -0.83 -6.87
N LEU A 89 9.78 -1.43 -7.31
CA LEU A 89 9.78 -2.49 -8.32
C LEU A 89 9.00 -3.72 -7.84
N ILE A 90 9.28 -4.20 -6.62
CA ILE A 90 8.60 -5.38 -6.06
C ILE A 90 7.11 -5.12 -5.86
N ASN A 91 6.72 -3.94 -5.38
CA ASN A 91 5.29 -3.65 -5.19
C ASN A 91 4.58 -3.43 -6.53
N GLY A 92 5.15 -2.67 -7.47
CA GLY A 92 4.53 -2.43 -8.78
C GLY A 92 4.54 -3.64 -9.69
N LEU A 93 5.73 -4.12 -10.07
CA LEU A 93 5.88 -5.23 -11.02
C LEU A 93 5.59 -6.59 -10.38
N GLY A 94 5.84 -6.75 -9.08
CA GLY A 94 5.58 -8.02 -8.40
C GLY A 94 4.14 -8.10 -7.87
N ALA A 95 3.86 -7.39 -6.78
CA ALA A 95 2.63 -7.55 -6.02
C ALA A 95 1.38 -7.07 -6.77
N LYS A 96 1.43 -5.88 -7.38
CA LYS A 96 0.29 -5.32 -8.11
C LYS A 96 0.03 -6.08 -9.41
N SER A 97 1.08 -6.52 -10.12
CA SER A 97 0.91 -7.39 -11.29
C SER A 97 0.29 -8.75 -10.94
N MET A 98 0.72 -9.36 -9.82
CA MET A 98 0.09 -10.58 -9.31
C MET A 98 -1.38 -10.36 -8.91
N SER A 99 -1.72 -9.15 -8.47
CA SER A 99 -3.09 -8.79 -8.12
C SER A 99 -4.03 -8.77 -9.34
N PHE A 100 -3.53 -8.71 -10.58
CA PHE A 100 -4.35 -8.83 -11.80
C PHE A 100 -4.97 -10.21 -11.96
N ILE A 101 -4.29 -11.26 -11.52
CA ILE A 101 -4.80 -12.63 -11.62
C ILE A 101 -5.94 -12.85 -10.61
N ARG A 102 -6.04 -12.02 -9.55
CA ARG A 102 -7.08 -12.07 -8.51
C ARG A 102 -7.29 -13.48 -7.94
N LEU A 103 -6.19 -14.21 -7.77
CA LEU A 103 -6.14 -15.54 -7.15
C LEU A 103 -7.01 -15.70 -5.89
N PRO A 104 -6.97 -14.79 -4.87
CA PRO A 104 -7.78 -14.97 -3.68
C PRO A 104 -9.29 -14.95 -3.97
N ASN A 105 -9.75 -14.05 -4.85
CA ASN A 105 -11.17 -13.98 -5.22
C ASN A 105 -11.60 -15.20 -6.03
N PHE A 106 -10.72 -15.75 -6.87
CA PHE A 106 -10.98 -16.98 -7.61
C PHE A 106 -11.12 -18.18 -6.67
N VAL A 107 -10.24 -18.31 -5.68
CA VAL A 107 -10.30 -19.40 -4.69
C VAL A 107 -11.58 -19.30 -3.84
N ILE A 108 -11.93 -18.10 -3.37
CA ILE A 108 -13.18 -17.84 -2.65
C ILE A 108 -14.36 -18.25 -3.53
N PHE A 109 -14.41 -17.81 -4.78
CA PHE A 109 -15.48 -18.21 -5.68
C PHE A 109 -15.54 -19.72 -5.88
N TRP A 110 -14.41 -20.39 -6.10
CA TRP A 110 -14.38 -21.84 -6.30
C TRP A 110 -14.97 -22.60 -5.11
N ILE A 111 -14.57 -22.23 -3.89
CA ILE A 111 -15.09 -22.81 -2.65
C ILE A 111 -16.59 -22.53 -2.51
N LEU A 112 -17.01 -21.27 -2.55
CA LEU A 112 -18.41 -20.94 -2.29
C LEU A 112 -19.35 -21.36 -3.44
N SER A 113 -18.85 -21.54 -4.66
CA SER A 113 -19.66 -22.07 -5.77
C SER A 113 -20.06 -23.53 -5.55
N LYS A 114 -19.25 -24.33 -4.83
CA LYS A 114 -19.60 -25.71 -4.47
C LYS A 114 -20.73 -25.78 -3.45
N PHE A 115 -20.87 -24.77 -2.61
CA PHE A 115 -21.93 -24.66 -1.61
C PHE A 115 -23.17 -23.89 -2.12
N ALA A 116 -23.15 -23.38 -3.35
CA ALA A 116 -24.26 -22.61 -3.90
C ALA A 116 -25.38 -23.54 -4.40
N GLY A 117 -26.48 -23.63 -3.65
CA GLY A 117 -27.63 -24.48 -3.97
C GLY A 117 -28.49 -24.05 -5.18
N SER A 118 -28.22 -22.89 -5.79
CA SER A 118 -28.94 -22.46 -7.01
C SER A 118 -28.04 -21.71 -8.01
N PRO A 119 -28.32 -21.79 -9.33
CA PRO A 119 -27.59 -21.06 -10.35
C PRO A 119 -27.59 -19.54 -10.11
N ARG A 120 -28.70 -19.00 -9.58
CA ARG A 120 -28.85 -17.58 -9.24
C ARG A 120 -27.97 -17.16 -8.06
N ALA A 121 -27.83 -18.02 -7.05
CA ALA A 121 -26.90 -17.78 -5.94
C ALA A 121 -25.46 -17.72 -6.45
N ARG A 122 -25.07 -18.64 -7.34
CA ARG A 122 -23.73 -18.65 -7.94
C ARG A 122 -23.43 -17.37 -8.73
N GLN A 123 -24.40 -16.85 -9.48
CA GLN A 123 -24.24 -15.61 -10.25
C GLN A 123 -24.10 -14.36 -9.36
N ARG A 124 -24.83 -14.30 -8.23
CA ARG A 124 -24.69 -13.19 -7.27
C ARG A 124 -23.29 -13.13 -6.66
N MET A 125 -22.66 -14.28 -6.40
CA MET A 125 -21.29 -14.35 -5.86
C MET A 125 -20.26 -13.71 -6.79
N TRP A 126 -20.47 -13.80 -8.11
CA TRP A 126 -19.64 -13.12 -9.10
C TRP A 126 -19.83 -11.61 -9.11
N MET A 127 -21.01 -11.12 -8.72
CA MET A 127 -21.32 -9.69 -8.70
C MET A 127 -20.76 -8.96 -7.48
N TYR A 128 -20.44 -9.66 -6.39
CA TYR A 128 -19.91 -9.06 -5.15
C TYR A 128 -18.38 -8.83 -5.22
N GLN A 129 -17.92 -8.06 -6.21
CA GLN A 129 -16.51 -7.67 -6.35
C GLN A 129 -16.39 -6.16 -6.25
N TYR A 130 -16.23 -5.70 -5.02
CA TYR A 130 -16.13 -4.29 -4.71
C TYR A 130 -14.67 -3.83 -4.62
N THR A 131 -14.42 -2.60 -5.05
CA THR A 131 -13.14 -1.93 -4.81
C THR A 131 -13.14 -1.32 -3.42
N SER A 132 -12.11 -1.60 -2.64
CA SER A 132 -11.79 -0.81 -1.45
C SER A 132 -10.81 0.28 -1.85
N ASN A 133 -11.25 1.54 -1.79
CA ASN A 133 -10.40 2.69 -2.10
C ASN A 133 -9.49 3.04 -0.91
N GLY A 134 -9.87 2.64 0.31
CA GLY A 134 -9.16 2.99 1.54
C GLY A 134 -7.69 2.54 1.61
N THR A 135 -7.35 1.39 1.02
CA THR A 135 -5.98 0.84 1.04
C THR A 135 -5.22 1.09 -0.25
N THR A 136 -5.90 1.00 -1.40
CA THR A 136 -5.30 1.17 -2.73
C THR A 136 -4.75 2.58 -2.92
N VAL A 137 -5.49 3.61 -2.49
CA VAL A 137 -5.04 5.01 -2.55
C VAL A 137 -3.78 5.22 -1.71
N VAL A 138 -3.67 4.57 -0.55
CA VAL A 138 -2.50 4.74 0.33
C VAL A 138 -1.23 4.12 -0.26
N ASP A 139 -1.35 2.97 -0.94
CA ASP A 139 -0.21 2.36 -1.64
C ASP A 139 0.35 3.28 -2.74
N HIS A 140 -0.53 3.99 -3.46
CA HIS A 140 -0.13 4.93 -4.51
C HIS A 140 0.46 6.21 -3.94
N THR A 141 -0.11 6.75 -2.86
CA THR A 141 0.40 7.98 -2.24
C THR A 141 1.76 7.77 -1.55
N ILE A 142 2.01 6.61 -0.96
CA ILE A 142 3.36 6.30 -0.43
C ILE A 142 4.37 6.14 -1.56
N ALA A 143 3.99 5.50 -2.68
CA ALA A 143 4.87 5.40 -3.85
C ALA A 143 5.19 6.79 -4.44
N LEU A 144 4.21 7.69 -4.48
CA LEU A 144 4.38 9.08 -4.90
C LEU A 144 5.32 9.84 -3.94
N LEU A 145 5.11 9.71 -2.63
CA LEU A 145 5.98 10.33 -1.62
C LEU A 145 7.43 9.87 -1.78
N LEU A 146 7.66 8.57 -1.93
CA LEU A 146 8.99 7.99 -2.14
C LEU A 146 9.63 8.48 -3.44
N GLY A 147 8.86 8.51 -4.53
CA GLY A 147 9.31 9.01 -5.82
C GLY A 147 9.76 10.46 -5.75
N LEU A 148 8.96 11.34 -5.15
CA LEU A 148 9.27 12.76 -5.02
C LEU A 148 10.44 13.01 -4.07
N THR A 149 10.45 12.41 -2.89
CA THR A 149 11.49 12.63 -1.87
C THR A 149 12.88 12.20 -2.34
N PHE A 150 12.98 11.05 -3.01
CA PHE A 150 14.28 10.51 -3.45
C PHE A 150 14.67 10.93 -4.87
N SER A 151 13.80 11.64 -5.61
CA SER A 151 14.13 12.16 -6.95
C SER A 151 15.38 13.05 -6.96
N CYS A 152 15.53 13.90 -5.93
CA CYS A 152 16.68 14.80 -5.79
C CYS A 152 17.97 14.09 -5.34
N ILE A 153 17.85 12.94 -4.67
CA ILE A 153 19.00 12.19 -4.13
C ILE A 153 19.53 11.22 -5.20
N ASN A 154 18.63 10.51 -5.87
CA ASN A 154 18.97 9.57 -6.93
C ASN A 154 17.95 9.69 -8.08
N PRO A 155 18.35 10.28 -9.23
CA PRO A 155 17.42 10.54 -10.33
C PRO A 155 16.85 9.26 -10.97
N ILE A 156 17.48 8.10 -10.76
CA ILE A 156 17.01 6.80 -11.24
C ILE A 156 15.67 6.40 -10.59
N VAL A 157 15.34 6.94 -9.42
CA VAL A 157 14.04 6.69 -8.76
C VAL A 157 12.88 7.19 -9.61
N CYS A 158 13.06 8.30 -10.35
CA CYS A 158 12.01 8.92 -11.15
C CYS A 158 11.46 8.00 -12.25
N PRO A 159 12.28 7.42 -13.17
CA PRO A 159 11.77 6.49 -14.18
C PRO A 159 11.19 5.21 -13.56
N VAL A 160 11.70 4.76 -12.42
CA VAL A 160 11.15 3.59 -11.71
C VAL A 160 9.76 3.88 -11.12
N ALA A 161 9.59 5.05 -10.49
CA ALA A 161 8.29 5.49 -10.00
C ALA A 161 7.30 5.71 -11.14
N LEU A 162 7.75 6.26 -12.28
CA LEU A 162 6.93 6.37 -13.48
C LEU A 162 6.49 4.99 -13.98
N ALA A 163 7.41 4.02 -14.08
CA ALA A 163 7.08 2.65 -14.48
C ALA A 163 6.07 2.01 -13.52
N TYR A 164 6.19 2.25 -12.21
CA TYR A 164 5.20 1.82 -11.22
C TYR A 164 3.81 2.39 -11.55
N PHE A 165 3.69 3.70 -11.79
CA PHE A 165 2.40 4.31 -12.08
C PHE A 165 1.82 3.85 -13.42
N VAL A 166 2.63 3.65 -14.46
CA VAL A 166 2.16 3.15 -15.77
C VAL A 166 1.56 1.75 -15.65
N VAL A 167 2.24 0.83 -14.96
CA VAL A 167 1.75 -0.55 -14.77
C VAL A 167 0.45 -0.54 -13.96
N ASN A 168 0.40 0.22 -12.86
CA ASN A 168 -0.80 0.32 -12.03
C ASN A 168 -1.95 0.99 -12.79
N PHE A 169 -1.68 2.02 -13.59
CA PHE A 169 -2.70 2.71 -14.37
C PHE A 169 -3.40 1.77 -15.36
N VAL A 170 -2.64 1.02 -16.17
CA VAL A 170 -3.21 0.05 -17.12
C VAL A 170 -3.98 -1.05 -16.37
N GLY A 171 -3.44 -1.50 -15.25
CA GLY A 171 -4.03 -2.53 -14.43
C GLY A 171 -5.36 -2.15 -13.77
N GLU A 172 -5.39 -0.99 -13.13
CA GLU A 172 -6.55 -0.50 -12.42
C GLU A 172 -7.64 -0.02 -13.37
N THR A 173 -7.28 0.58 -14.52
CA THR A 173 -8.25 0.92 -15.56
C THR A 173 -8.96 -0.34 -16.08
N TYR A 174 -8.20 -1.39 -16.42
CA TYR A 174 -8.79 -2.67 -16.80
C TYR A 174 -9.73 -3.22 -15.73
N ASN A 175 -9.28 -3.27 -14.47
CA ASN A 175 -10.12 -3.81 -13.41
C ASN A 175 -11.36 -2.94 -13.13
N ASN A 176 -11.26 -1.62 -13.23
CA ASN A 176 -12.37 -0.71 -12.96
C ASN A 176 -13.46 -0.79 -14.04
N VAL A 177 -13.08 -1.04 -15.29
CA VAL A 177 -14.04 -1.17 -16.41
C VAL A 177 -14.72 -2.54 -16.42
N TYR A 178 -13.96 -3.62 -16.26
CA TYR A 178 -14.47 -4.98 -16.52
C TYR A 178 -14.92 -5.73 -15.27
N VAL A 179 -14.45 -5.35 -14.09
CA VAL A 179 -14.49 -6.24 -12.93
C VAL A 179 -15.13 -5.59 -11.72
N TYR A 180 -14.72 -4.37 -11.38
CA TYR A 180 -15.17 -3.74 -10.15
C TYR A 180 -16.56 -3.13 -10.28
N ARG A 181 -17.37 -3.33 -9.24
CA ARG A 181 -18.56 -2.52 -8.99
C ARG A 181 -18.28 -1.51 -7.90
N ARG A 182 -18.65 -0.25 -8.15
CA ARG A 182 -18.56 0.80 -7.13
C ARG A 182 -19.65 0.58 -6.07
N GLN A 183 -19.26 0.60 -4.80
CA GLN A 183 -20.20 0.51 -3.67
C GLN A 183 -20.91 1.82 -3.41
N TYR A 184 -20.23 2.93 -3.67
CA TYR A 184 -20.69 4.28 -3.46
C TYR A 184 -20.11 5.17 -4.57
N GLU A 185 -20.78 6.27 -4.87
CA GLU A 185 -20.31 7.30 -5.80
C GLU A 185 -20.18 8.60 -5.00
N SER A 186 -18.95 9.05 -4.75
CA SER A 186 -18.69 10.31 -4.03
C SER A 186 -18.37 11.48 -4.96
N ALA A 187 -18.41 11.28 -6.28
CA ALA A 187 -18.07 12.28 -7.29
C ALA A 187 -16.68 12.94 -7.11
N GLY A 188 -15.75 12.24 -6.44
CA GLY A 188 -14.39 12.72 -6.15
C GLY A 188 -14.24 13.47 -4.83
N MET A 189 -15.28 13.50 -3.99
CA MET A 189 -15.25 14.03 -2.62
C MET A 189 -14.94 12.96 -1.57
#